data_AF-A0A4Y8UQJ6-F1
#
_entry.id   AF-A0A4Y8UQJ6-F1
#
_cell.length_a   1.000
_cell.length_b   1.000
_cell.length_c   1.000
_cell.angle_alpha   90.00
_cell.angle_beta   90.00
_cell.angle_gamma   90.00
#
_symmetry.space_group_name_H-M   'P 1'
#
loop_
_entity.id
_entity.type
_entity.pdbx_description
1 polymer ?
#
loop_
_entity_poly.entity_id
_entity_poly.type
_entity_poly.pdbx_seq_one_letter_code
_entity_poly.pdbx_strand_id
1 'polypeptide(L)'
;MVSLDDVVDDLYGGPLDDFVARRDAAVRAARAAQDRDLARRIGALRKPTLAAGAVNLLVRDDPTLAGTLRDLGESLRDAERSLDGPALRDLGRQRRALVAGWAAQARRLAAAAGQPVSAAAAQEVERTLTAALADPRVAAAVAAGTLTHGTEHVGFGGVGSGGDDDAGADGGGADGGAADGVGLAGDARTARAAGADGGARRRASTAPGRDADAPDRAWAARDRERERREREAARARERHERAVAAVAAAERDLERVTERHDAAATAERDATTALEDAERESAQAYAAEEELVRALADVRRRLAEARARLPRVDEQLVAARTRAREREKALRAAGRELDRASSAAERARDQERRAAADLP
;
A
#
# COMPACT_ATOMS: atom_id res chain seq x y z
N MET A 1 -20.56 28.99 17.32
CA MET A 1 -20.68 29.48 15.93
C MET A 1 -20.06 28.41 15.08
N VAL A 2 -20.85 27.71 14.26
CA VAL A 2 -20.34 26.61 13.43
C VAL A 2 -19.42 27.22 12.38
N SER A 3 -18.15 26.81 12.35
CA SER A 3 -17.18 27.27 11.35
C SER A 3 -17.31 26.47 10.05
N LEU A 4 -16.72 26.94 8.95
CA LEU A 4 -16.68 26.14 7.72
C LEU A 4 -15.95 24.82 7.94
N ASP A 5 -14.86 24.84 8.71
CA ASP A 5 -14.02 23.66 8.94
C ASP A 5 -14.80 22.59 9.70
N ASP A 6 -15.63 22.97 10.69
CA ASP A 6 -16.52 22.02 11.39
C ASP A 6 -17.52 21.34 10.42
N VAL A 7 -18.03 22.09 9.44
CA VAL A 7 -18.98 21.55 8.43
C VAL A 7 -18.25 20.66 7.43
N VAL A 8 -17.05 21.04 7.01
CA VAL A 8 -16.20 20.24 6.14
C VAL A 8 -15.85 18.92 6.83
N ASP A 9 -15.54 18.96 8.12
CA ASP A 9 -15.21 17.79 8.92
C ASP A 9 -16.39 16.81 9.04
N ASP A 10 -17.59 17.32 9.31
CA ASP A 10 -18.80 16.49 9.33
C ASP A 10 -19.12 15.89 7.95
N LEU A 11 -19.09 16.71 6.89
CA LEU A 11 -19.48 16.27 5.55
C LEU A 11 -18.53 15.20 4.99
N TYR A 12 -17.23 15.44 5.06
CA TYR A 12 -16.21 14.52 4.53
C TYR A 12 -15.86 13.39 5.51
N GLY A 13 -16.29 13.46 6.77
CA GLY A 13 -16.13 12.41 7.79
C GLY A 13 -17.27 11.39 7.87
N GLY A 14 -18.39 11.61 7.16
CA GLY A 14 -19.55 10.71 7.21
C GLY A 14 -19.87 9.98 5.90
N PRO A 15 -20.99 9.24 5.84
CA PRO A 15 -21.37 8.43 4.68
C PRO A 15 -21.54 9.25 3.39
N LEU A 16 -21.00 8.75 2.27
CA LEU A 16 -21.05 9.42 0.97
C LEU A 16 -22.47 9.48 0.38
N ASP A 17 -23.33 8.52 0.68
CA ASP A 17 -24.72 8.51 0.22
C ASP A 17 -25.51 9.68 0.79
N ASP A 18 -25.25 10.02 2.05
CA ASP A 18 -25.90 11.14 2.73
C ASP A 18 -25.22 12.49 2.48
N PHE A 19 -24.10 12.53 1.76
CA PHE A 19 -23.29 13.75 1.59
C PHE A 19 -24.11 14.94 1.08
N VAL A 20 -24.90 14.72 0.02
CA VAL A 20 -25.71 15.80 -0.59
C VAL A 20 -26.80 16.26 0.38
N ALA A 21 -27.47 15.33 1.04
CA ALA A 21 -28.52 15.64 2.00
C ALA A 21 -27.98 16.43 3.20
N ARG A 22 -26.82 16.02 3.74
CA ARG A 22 -26.12 16.70 4.85
C ARG A 22 -25.60 18.08 4.43
N ARG A 23 -25.03 18.20 3.23
CA ARG A 23 -24.56 19.49 2.68
C ARG A 23 -25.73 20.46 2.54
N ASP A 24 -26.85 20.02 1.98
CA ASP A 24 -28.01 20.87 1.79
C ASP A 24 -28.66 21.26 3.13
N ALA A 25 -28.62 20.37 4.14
CA ALA A 25 -29.02 20.68 5.51
C ALA A 25 -28.11 21.75 6.15
N ALA A 26 -26.79 21.63 5.99
CA ALA A 26 -25.83 22.61 6.48
C ALA A 26 -25.98 23.97 5.77
N VAL A 27 -26.26 23.99 4.46
CA VAL A 27 -26.58 25.23 3.72
C VAL A 27 -27.85 25.89 4.28
N ARG A 28 -28.92 25.11 4.55
CA ARG A 28 -30.15 25.63 5.16
C ARG A 28 -29.90 26.20 6.54
N ALA A 29 -29.09 25.52 7.37
CA ALA A 29 -28.73 25.98 8.71
C ALA A 29 -27.93 27.31 8.67
N ALA A 30 -26.94 27.42 7.77
CA ALA A 30 -26.17 28.66 7.59
C ALA A 30 -27.06 29.84 7.12
N ARG A 31 -28.02 29.58 6.21
CA ARG A 31 -29.02 30.58 5.79
C ARG A 31 -29.93 31.01 6.94
N ALA A 32 -30.37 30.08 7.78
CA ALA A 32 -31.17 30.38 8.96
C ALA A 32 -30.40 31.26 9.97
N ALA A 33 -29.09 31.02 10.09
CA ALA A 33 -28.16 31.84 10.88
C ALA A 33 -27.78 33.19 10.21
N GLN A 34 -28.38 33.53 9.05
CA GLN A 34 -28.09 34.73 8.26
C GLN A 34 -26.64 34.83 7.73
N ASP A 35 -25.88 33.74 7.73
CA ASP A 35 -24.53 33.69 7.16
C ASP A 35 -24.57 33.23 5.69
N ARG A 36 -24.77 34.22 4.81
CA ARG A 36 -24.86 33.99 3.35
C ARG A 36 -23.53 33.54 2.74
N ASP A 37 -22.40 33.94 3.32
CA ASP A 37 -21.09 33.58 2.79
C ASP A 37 -20.73 32.13 3.12
N LEU A 38 -20.95 31.72 4.37
CA LEU A 38 -20.83 30.33 4.80
C LEU A 38 -21.75 29.41 3.98
N ALA A 39 -23.02 29.80 3.80
CA ALA A 39 -23.95 29.03 2.98
C ALA A 39 -23.48 28.86 1.52
N ARG A 40 -22.86 29.89 0.92
CA ARG A 40 -22.29 29.81 -0.44
C ARG A 40 -21.10 28.85 -0.48
N ARG A 41 -20.20 28.94 0.50
CA ARG A 41 -19.00 28.10 0.61
C ARG A 41 -19.35 26.63 0.82
N ILE A 42 -20.32 26.32 1.70
CA ILE A 42 -20.83 24.95 1.90
C ILE A 42 -21.48 24.42 0.61
N GLY A 43 -22.27 25.24 -0.08
CA GLY A 43 -22.94 24.83 -1.33
C GLY A 43 -21.96 24.53 -2.47
N ALA A 44 -20.76 25.10 -2.45
CA ALA A 44 -19.71 24.85 -3.42
C ALA A 44 -18.96 23.52 -3.19
N LEU A 45 -19.14 22.87 -2.02
CA LEU A 45 -18.52 21.59 -1.72
C LEU A 45 -19.06 20.48 -2.63
N ARG A 46 -18.14 19.77 -3.28
CA ARG A 46 -18.44 18.67 -4.21
C ARG A 46 -18.44 17.34 -3.48
N LYS A 47 -19.37 16.46 -3.88
CA LYS A 47 -19.40 15.07 -3.42
C LYS A 47 -18.10 14.36 -3.86
N PRO A 48 -17.35 13.73 -2.95
CA PRO A 48 -16.15 12.98 -3.30
C PRO A 48 -16.48 11.68 -4.04
N THR A 49 -15.55 11.17 -4.86
CA THR A 49 -15.60 9.80 -5.38
C THR A 49 -15.45 8.78 -4.24
N LEU A 50 -15.78 7.51 -4.46
CA LEU A 50 -15.63 6.46 -3.46
C LEU A 50 -14.17 6.35 -2.94
N ALA A 51 -13.18 6.43 -3.83
CA ALA A 51 -11.78 6.38 -3.46
C ALA A 51 -11.35 7.63 -2.67
N ALA A 52 -11.72 8.83 -3.14
CA ALA A 52 -11.41 10.09 -2.45
C ALA A 52 -12.08 10.16 -1.06
N GLY A 53 -13.32 9.68 -0.94
CA GLY A 53 -14.03 9.54 0.32
C GLY A 53 -13.31 8.63 1.31
N ALA A 54 -12.81 7.48 0.85
CA ALA A 54 -12.04 6.56 1.68
C ALA A 54 -10.71 7.17 2.18
N VAL A 55 -10.02 7.96 1.34
CA VAL A 55 -8.81 8.70 1.76
C VAL A 55 -9.14 9.81 2.75
N ASN A 56 -10.24 10.56 2.54
CA ASN A 56 -10.67 11.59 3.47
C ASN A 56 -11.01 11.00 4.85
N LEU A 57 -11.68 9.85 4.90
CA LEU A 57 -11.94 9.13 6.15
C LEU A 57 -10.64 8.68 6.82
N LEU A 58 -9.67 8.18 6.06
CA LEU A 58 -8.38 7.74 6.59
C LEU A 58 -7.61 8.87 7.27
N VAL A 59 -7.51 10.05 6.64
CA VAL A 59 -6.80 11.21 7.18
C VAL A 59 -7.45 11.74 8.46
N ARG A 60 -8.77 11.54 8.59
CA ARG A 60 -9.55 11.96 9.76
C ARG A 60 -9.46 10.97 10.92
N ASP A 61 -9.35 9.68 10.61
CA ASP A 61 -9.14 8.62 11.58
C ASP A 61 -7.72 8.63 12.16
N ASP A 62 -6.72 8.93 11.32
CA ASP A 62 -5.30 9.01 11.72
C ASP A 62 -4.70 10.40 11.43
N PRO A 63 -4.69 11.30 12.43
CA PRO A 63 -4.07 12.62 12.30
C PRO A 63 -2.56 12.59 12.04
N THR A 64 -1.88 11.46 12.29
CA THR A 64 -0.42 11.33 12.10
C THR A 64 -0.05 11.01 10.64
N LEU A 65 -1.00 10.52 9.84
CA LEU A 65 -0.81 10.11 8.45
C LEU A 65 -0.13 11.20 7.60
N ALA A 66 -0.57 12.45 7.74
CA ALA A 66 -0.02 13.57 6.98
C ALA A 66 1.47 13.79 7.28
N GLY A 67 1.88 13.62 8.54
CA GLY A 67 3.29 13.67 8.95
C GLY A 67 4.08 12.53 8.33
N THR A 68 3.56 11.30 8.42
CA THR A 68 4.22 10.11 7.88
C THR A 68 4.37 10.16 6.35
N LEU A 69 3.34 10.60 5.62
CA LEU A 69 3.41 10.79 4.17
C LEU A 69 4.48 11.83 3.79
N ARG A 70 4.56 12.94 4.54
CA ARG A 70 5.57 13.99 4.31
C ARG A 70 6.99 13.46 4.54
N ASP A 71 7.24 12.85 5.70
CA ASP A 71 8.58 12.39 6.09
C ASP A 71 9.09 11.25 5.19
N LEU A 72 8.21 10.30 4.84
CA LEU A 72 8.56 9.21 3.92
C LEU A 72 8.79 9.73 2.50
N GLY A 73 7.94 10.65 2.03
CA GLY A 73 8.11 11.26 0.72
C GLY A 73 9.40 12.08 0.61
N GLU A 74 9.79 12.77 1.68
CA GLU A 74 11.07 13.50 1.75
C GLU A 74 12.25 12.55 1.69
N SER A 75 12.25 11.49 2.51
CA SER A 75 13.28 10.45 2.52
C SER A 75 13.46 9.78 1.15
N LEU A 76 12.36 9.48 0.45
CA LEU A 76 12.39 8.92 -0.90
C LEU A 76 13.06 9.88 -1.89
N ARG A 77 12.65 11.16 -1.91
CA ARG A 77 13.24 12.16 -2.82
C ARG A 77 14.71 12.44 -2.48
N ASP A 78 15.10 12.38 -1.21
CA ASP A 78 16.50 12.50 -0.80
C ASP A 78 17.34 11.33 -1.31
N ALA A 79 16.85 10.09 -1.15
CA ALA A 79 17.51 8.90 -1.68
C ALA A 79 17.61 8.92 -3.21
N GLU A 80 16.60 9.46 -3.91
CA GLU A 80 16.65 9.64 -5.37
C GLU A 80 17.70 10.69 -5.76
N ARG A 81 17.74 11.83 -5.07
CA ARG A 81 18.73 12.90 -5.31
C ARG A 81 20.16 12.46 -5.03
N SER A 82 20.37 11.63 -4.00
CA SER A 82 21.68 11.10 -3.65
C SER A 82 22.08 9.86 -4.47
N LEU A 83 21.17 9.34 -5.32
CA LEU A 83 21.34 8.09 -6.08
C LEU A 83 21.69 6.89 -5.18
N ASP A 84 21.11 6.84 -3.98
CA ASP A 84 21.34 5.79 -3.00
C ASP A 84 20.49 4.56 -3.32
N GLY A 85 21.03 3.69 -4.18
CA GLY A 85 20.36 2.47 -4.62
C GLY A 85 19.87 1.55 -3.49
N PRO A 86 20.67 1.26 -2.45
CA PRO A 86 20.22 0.56 -1.25
C PRO A 86 19.05 1.25 -0.54
N ALA A 87 19.18 2.54 -0.20
CA ALA A 87 18.10 3.27 0.48
C ALA A 87 16.82 3.31 -0.36
N LEU A 88 16.92 3.45 -1.68
CA LEU A 88 15.78 3.38 -2.60
C LEU A 88 15.06 2.03 -2.57
N ARG A 89 15.80 0.92 -2.45
CA ARG A 89 15.19 -0.41 -2.32
C ARG A 89 14.47 -0.57 -0.99
N ASP A 90 15.05 -0.07 0.09
CA ASP A 90 14.51 -0.21 1.44
C ASP A 90 13.28 0.68 1.64
N LEU A 91 13.41 1.97 1.31
CA LEU A 91 12.29 2.92 1.29
C LEU A 91 11.22 2.48 0.29
N GLY A 92 11.59 1.83 -0.81
CA GLY A 92 10.66 1.24 -1.77
C GLY A 92 9.84 0.07 -1.20
N ARG A 93 10.44 -0.78 -0.34
CA ARG A 93 9.72 -1.84 0.40
C ARG A 93 8.80 -1.22 1.46
N GLN A 94 9.32 -0.27 2.25
CA GLN A 94 8.56 0.44 3.26
C GLN A 94 7.35 1.17 2.66
N ARG A 95 7.53 1.84 1.51
CA ARG A 95 6.45 2.47 0.74
C ARG A 95 5.34 1.48 0.42
N ARG A 96 5.66 0.31 -0.15
CA ARG A 96 4.64 -0.68 -0.53
C ARG A 96 3.86 -1.19 0.68
N ALA A 97 4.57 -1.49 1.77
CA ALA A 97 3.94 -1.99 3.00
C ALA A 97 3.00 -0.95 3.63
N LEU A 98 3.44 0.31 3.75
CA LEU A 98 2.64 1.38 4.33
C LEU A 98 1.44 1.74 3.45
N VAL A 99 1.63 1.88 2.13
CA VAL A 99 0.53 2.17 1.21
C VAL A 99 -0.53 1.06 1.24
N ALA A 100 -0.11 -0.22 1.26
CA ALA A 100 -1.04 -1.34 1.38
C ALA A 100 -1.79 -1.32 2.74
N GLY A 101 -1.09 -1.01 3.84
CA GLY A 101 -1.68 -0.88 5.17
C GLY A 101 -2.72 0.23 5.24
N TRP A 102 -2.39 1.42 4.73
CA TRP A 102 -3.31 2.56 4.65
C TRP A 102 -4.49 2.31 3.73
N ALA A 103 -4.29 1.65 2.58
CA ALA A 103 -5.39 1.26 1.71
C ALA A 103 -6.32 0.26 2.40
N ALA A 104 -5.79 -0.72 3.14
CA ALA A 104 -6.59 -1.66 3.92
C ALA A 104 -7.37 -0.96 5.06
N GLN A 105 -6.75 0.01 5.75
CA GLN A 105 -7.43 0.82 6.76
C GLN A 105 -8.53 1.69 6.15
N ALA A 106 -8.26 2.38 5.04
CA ALA A 106 -9.25 3.18 4.32
C ALA A 106 -10.46 2.32 3.89
N ARG A 107 -10.23 1.09 3.41
CA ARG A 107 -11.30 0.13 3.08
C ARG A 107 -12.13 -0.25 4.30
N ARG A 108 -11.49 -0.49 5.46
CA ARG A 108 -12.19 -0.80 6.71
C ARG A 108 -13.05 0.37 7.19
N LEU A 109 -12.51 1.59 7.15
CA LEU A 109 -13.24 2.80 7.56
C LEU A 109 -14.43 3.06 6.66
N ALA A 110 -14.25 2.94 5.34
CA ALA A 110 -15.33 3.08 4.38
C ALA A 110 -16.41 2.01 4.56
N ALA A 111 -16.04 0.75 4.82
CA ALA A 111 -17.00 -0.31 5.15
C ALA A 111 -17.76 -0.02 6.46
N ALA A 112 -17.09 0.47 7.51
CA ALA A 112 -17.71 0.88 8.76
C ALA A 112 -18.68 2.06 8.58
N ALA A 113 -18.39 2.96 7.63
CA ALA A 113 -19.27 4.04 7.21
C ALA A 113 -20.40 3.60 6.26
N GLY A 114 -20.58 2.29 6.04
CA GLY A 114 -21.63 1.73 5.18
C GLY A 114 -21.34 1.82 3.67
N GLN A 115 -20.09 2.08 3.29
CA GLN A 115 -19.65 2.29 1.90
C GLN A 115 -18.49 1.34 1.55
N PRO A 116 -18.77 0.03 1.32
CA PRO A 116 -17.71 -0.91 0.98
C PRO A 116 -17.03 -0.52 -0.35
N VAL A 117 -15.71 -0.38 -0.30
CA VAL A 117 -14.90 0.04 -1.44
C VAL A 117 -14.67 -1.14 -2.39
N SER A 118 -14.93 -0.94 -3.69
CA SER A 118 -14.65 -1.94 -4.73
C SER A 118 -13.14 -2.16 -4.91
N ALA A 119 -12.74 -3.26 -5.55
CA ALA A 119 -11.33 -3.51 -5.84
C ALA A 119 -10.68 -2.40 -6.70
N ALA A 120 -11.43 -1.87 -7.67
CA ALA A 120 -10.96 -0.76 -8.52
C ALA A 120 -10.75 0.54 -7.71
N ALA A 121 -11.68 0.86 -6.80
CA ALA A 121 -11.55 2.04 -5.94
C ALA A 121 -10.43 1.86 -4.90
N ALA A 122 -10.16 0.64 -4.43
CA ALA A 122 -9.00 0.36 -3.58
C ALA A 122 -7.67 0.61 -4.30
N GLN A 123 -7.55 0.22 -5.58
CA GLN A 123 -6.37 0.54 -6.39
C GLN A 123 -6.23 2.04 -6.64
N GLU A 124 -7.33 2.78 -6.78
CA GLU A 124 -7.31 4.25 -6.88
C GLU A 124 -6.84 4.92 -5.58
N VAL A 125 -7.21 4.38 -4.41
CA VAL A 125 -6.68 4.80 -3.10
C VAL A 125 -5.18 4.60 -3.04
N GLU A 126 -4.68 3.41 -3.40
CA GLU A 126 -3.24 3.11 -3.41
C GLU A 126 -2.46 4.04 -4.36
N ARG A 127 -3.00 4.31 -5.55
CA ARG A 127 -2.41 5.26 -6.51
C ARG A 127 -2.35 6.67 -5.94
N THR A 128 -3.41 7.13 -5.29
CA THR A 128 -3.47 8.47 -4.68
C THR A 128 -2.46 8.62 -3.54
N LEU A 129 -2.36 7.62 -2.66
CA LEU A 129 -1.36 7.61 -1.58
C LEU A 129 0.08 7.53 -2.13
N THR A 130 0.30 6.77 -3.20
CA THR A 130 1.60 6.71 -3.87
C THR A 130 1.96 8.06 -4.50
N ALA A 131 1.00 8.74 -5.13
CA ALA A 131 1.19 10.07 -5.69
C ALA A 131 1.50 11.11 -4.60
N ALA A 132 0.89 11.01 -3.42
CA ALA A 132 1.20 11.85 -2.27
C ALA A 132 2.65 11.70 -1.78
N LEU A 133 3.18 10.48 -1.80
CA LEU A 133 4.58 10.25 -1.44
C LEU A 133 5.54 10.87 -2.46
N ALA A 134 5.18 10.86 -3.75
CA ALA A 134 6.00 11.43 -4.82
C ALA A 134 5.96 12.97 -4.83
N ASP A 135 4.77 13.57 -4.68
CA ASP A 135 4.55 15.02 -4.83
C ASP A 135 4.04 15.68 -3.51
N PRO A 136 4.81 16.61 -2.92
CA PRO A 136 4.38 17.37 -1.74
C PRO A 136 3.04 18.11 -1.89
N ARG A 137 2.68 18.52 -3.11
CA ARG A 137 1.40 19.20 -3.38
C ARG A 137 0.22 18.23 -3.24
N VAL A 138 0.41 16.99 -3.68
CA VAL A 138 -0.58 15.92 -3.52
C VAL A 138 -0.66 15.51 -2.05
N ALA A 139 0.47 15.42 -1.34
CA ALA A 139 0.48 15.18 0.11
C ALA A 139 -0.31 16.24 0.89
N ALA A 140 -0.16 17.53 0.53
CA ALA A 140 -0.92 18.62 1.15
C ALA A 140 -2.42 18.52 0.85
N ALA A 141 -2.79 18.13 -0.37
CA ALA A 141 -4.19 17.92 -0.75
C ALA A 141 -4.83 16.71 -0.02
N VAL A 142 -4.08 15.61 0.16
CA VAL A 142 -4.50 14.47 0.97
C VAL A 142 -4.66 14.89 2.43
N ALA A 143 -3.68 15.60 3.00
CA ALA A 143 -3.70 16.06 4.38
C ALA A 143 -4.87 17.01 4.69
N ALA A 144 -5.37 17.74 3.69
CA ALA A 144 -6.56 18.58 3.85
C ALA A 144 -7.85 17.77 4.09
N GLY A 145 -7.90 16.49 3.71
CA GLY A 145 -9.05 15.62 3.96
C GLY A 145 -10.33 16.03 3.21
N THR A 146 -10.19 16.77 2.12
CA THR A 146 -11.29 17.28 1.27
C THR A 146 -11.14 16.88 -0.20
N LEU A 147 -10.51 15.74 -0.47
CA LEU A 147 -10.33 15.27 -1.84
C LEU A 147 -11.68 15.00 -2.49
N THR A 148 -11.84 15.46 -3.73
CA THR A 148 -13.07 15.23 -4.51
C THR A 148 -12.93 14.08 -5.51
N HIS A 149 -11.70 13.78 -5.96
CA HIS A 149 -11.37 12.79 -6.99
C HIS A 149 -10.01 12.14 -6.62
N GLY A 150 -9.72 10.94 -7.14
CA GLY A 150 -8.36 10.38 -7.07
C GLY A 150 -7.35 11.26 -7.80
N THR A 151 -6.10 11.28 -7.31
CA THR A 151 -5.00 12.05 -7.91
C THR A 151 -3.89 11.10 -8.33
N GLU A 152 -3.45 11.19 -9.59
CA GLU A 152 -2.33 10.38 -10.11
C GLU A 152 -1.09 11.24 -10.32
N HIS A 153 0.09 10.69 -10.02
CA HIS A 153 1.37 11.31 -10.34
C HIS A 153 1.82 10.89 -11.74
N VAL A 154 1.90 11.84 -12.68
CA VAL A 154 2.45 11.60 -14.02
C VAL A 154 3.94 11.98 -14.03
N GLY A 155 4.81 10.98 -14.09
CA GLY A 155 6.26 11.15 -14.01
C GLY A 155 7.03 10.31 -15.03
N PHE A 156 6.93 10.65 -16.32
CA PHE A 156 8.03 10.56 -17.30
C PHE A 156 7.68 11.32 -18.60
N GLY A 157 8.30 12.48 -18.82
CA GLY A 157 8.50 13.13 -20.13
C GLY A 157 7.32 13.83 -20.83
N GLY A 158 7.36 15.18 -20.86
CA GLY A 158 7.10 15.94 -22.09
C GLY A 158 5.74 16.64 -22.30
N VAL A 159 5.77 17.97 -22.05
CA VAL A 159 5.03 19.08 -22.71
C VAL A 159 3.50 19.24 -22.55
N GLY A 160 3.14 20.14 -21.63
CA GLY A 160 2.17 21.24 -21.74
C GLY A 160 0.87 21.12 -22.54
N SER A 161 -0.26 21.23 -21.84
CA SER A 161 -1.13 22.41 -21.96
C SER A 161 -2.07 22.50 -20.76
N GLY A 162 -2.06 23.67 -20.12
CA GLY A 162 -3.24 24.14 -19.39
C GLY A 162 -4.24 24.72 -20.39
N GLY A 163 -5.49 24.80 -19.99
CA GLY A 163 -6.53 25.47 -20.76
C GLY A 163 -7.89 24.90 -20.47
N ASP A 164 -8.72 25.74 -19.86
CA ASP A 164 -10.15 25.61 -19.66
C ASP A 164 -10.95 25.43 -20.98
N ASP A 165 -12.25 25.21 -20.80
CA ASP A 165 -13.37 25.39 -21.74
C ASP A 165 -13.95 24.17 -22.50
N ASP A 166 -15.09 23.71 -21.96
CA ASP A 166 -16.43 23.73 -22.58
C ASP A 166 -16.70 23.10 -23.97
N ALA A 167 -17.60 22.11 -23.99
CA ALA A 167 -18.60 21.78 -25.02
C ALA A 167 -19.35 20.50 -24.57
N GLY A 168 -20.63 20.53 -24.17
CA GLY A 168 -21.82 20.66 -25.05
C GLY A 168 -22.29 19.25 -25.47
N ALA A 169 -23.34 18.67 -24.87
CA ALA A 169 -24.74 18.65 -25.37
C ALA A 169 -24.84 18.09 -26.81
N ASP A 170 -25.68 17.13 -27.22
CA ASP A 170 -27.10 16.83 -26.94
C ASP A 170 -27.51 15.59 -27.79
N GLY A 171 -28.63 14.94 -27.45
CA GLY A 171 -29.51 14.17 -28.33
C GLY A 171 -29.06 12.75 -28.74
N GLY A 172 -29.86 11.69 -28.74
CA GLY A 172 -31.31 11.56 -28.74
C GLY A 172 -31.70 10.43 -29.71
N GLY A 173 -32.62 9.56 -29.29
CA GLY A 173 -33.32 8.56 -30.13
C GLY A 173 -32.58 7.21 -30.24
N ALA A 174 -33.11 6.05 -29.88
CA ALA A 174 -34.44 5.42 -29.93
C ALA A 174 -34.33 4.14 -30.77
N ASP A 175 -35.03 3.11 -30.30
CA ASP A 175 -35.39 1.85 -30.97
C ASP A 175 -34.27 0.79 -31.07
N GLY A 176 -34.45 -0.47 -30.69
CA GLY A 176 -35.65 -1.17 -30.27
C GLY A 176 -35.37 -2.65 -29.99
N GLY A 177 -36.24 -3.24 -29.17
CA GLY A 177 -36.60 -4.67 -29.12
C GLY A 177 -35.48 -5.67 -28.77
N ALA A 178 -35.72 -6.73 -28.04
CA ALA A 178 -36.87 -7.24 -27.31
C ALA A 178 -36.27 -8.35 -26.41
N ALA A 179 -36.74 -8.50 -25.16
CA ALA A 179 -37.55 -9.64 -24.71
C ALA A 179 -36.78 -10.98 -24.72
N ASP A 180 -36.74 -11.80 -23.68
CA ASP A 180 -37.41 -11.90 -22.38
C ASP A 180 -36.49 -12.83 -21.54
N GLY A 181 -36.33 -12.72 -20.22
CA GLY A 181 -37.38 -12.84 -19.20
C GLY A 181 -37.62 -14.35 -18.91
N VAL A 182 -37.75 -14.88 -17.70
CA VAL A 182 -38.01 -14.40 -16.32
C VAL A 182 -37.77 -15.68 -15.46
N GLY A 183 -37.30 -15.72 -14.20
CA GLY A 183 -37.55 -14.86 -13.05
C GLY A 183 -38.82 -15.33 -12.31
N LEU A 184 -38.64 -16.01 -11.17
CA LEU A 184 -39.69 -16.49 -10.26
C LEU A 184 -39.96 -15.49 -9.13
N ALA A 185 -41.24 -15.26 -8.85
CA ALA A 185 -41.89 -14.96 -7.54
C ALA A 185 -43.30 -14.42 -7.89
N GLY A 186 -44.43 -14.85 -7.33
CA GLY A 186 -44.72 -15.19 -5.95
C GLY A 186 -45.54 -14.03 -5.37
N ASP A 187 -46.84 -14.21 -5.14
CA ASP A 187 -47.52 -13.63 -3.97
C ASP A 187 -48.97 -14.15 -3.80
N ALA A 188 -49.50 -13.87 -2.61
CA ALA A 188 -50.67 -14.46 -1.99
C ALA A 188 -51.95 -13.60 -2.02
N ARG A 189 -53.06 -14.27 -1.65
CA ARG A 189 -54.24 -13.84 -0.87
C ARG A 189 -55.53 -13.34 -1.55
N THR A 190 -56.61 -13.80 -0.89
CA THR A 190 -58.03 -13.36 -0.85
C THR A 190 -58.91 -13.85 -2.01
N ALA A 191 -60.19 -14.21 -1.85
CA ALA A 191 -61.19 -13.80 -0.87
C ALA A 191 -62.28 -14.86 -0.64
N ARG A 192 -63.11 -14.58 0.37
CA ARG A 192 -64.24 -15.34 0.91
C ARG A 192 -65.54 -14.71 0.40
N ALA A 193 -66.55 -15.50 0.00
CA ALA A 193 -67.97 -15.09 -0.01
C ALA A 193 -68.91 -16.30 -0.08
N ALA A 194 -69.88 -16.32 0.85
CA ALA A 194 -71.15 -17.07 0.79
C ALA A 194 -72.14 -16.32 -0.14
N GLY A 195 -73.28 -16.83 -0.64
CA GLY A 195 -74.06 -18.05 -0.48
C GLY A 195 -75.39 -17.91 -1.27
N ALA A 196 -76.27 -18.92 -1.15
CA ALA A 196 -77.67 -19.02 -1.63
C ALA A 196 -77.85 -19.24 -3.16
N ASP A 197 -78.80 -20.01 -3.71
CA ASP A 197 -79.98 -20.73 -3.19
C ASP A 197 -80.48 -21.72 -4.26
N GLY A 198 -81.41 -22.62 -3.89
CA GLY A 198 -82.41 -23.17 -4.83
C GLY A 198 -82.23 -24.62 -5.30
N GLY A 199 -82.94 -25.55 -4.66
CA GLY A 199 -82.92 -26.98 -4.98
C GLY A 199 -83.91 -27.46 -6.05
N ALA A 200 -83.79 -28.75 -6.41
CA ALA A 200 -84.89 -29.54 -6.96
C ALA A 200 -84.72 -31.03 -6.61
N ARG A 201 -85.76 -31.54 -5.95
CA ARG A 201 -86.02 -32.94 -5.58
C ARG A 201 -85.92 -33.89 -6.77
N ARG A 202 -85.45 -35.13 -6.56
CA ARG A 202 -86.26 -36.35 -6.79
C ARG A 202 -85.56 -37.66 -6.38
N ARG A 203 -86.22 -38.30 -5.41
CA ARG A 203 -86.51 -39.73 -5.24
C ARG A 203 -85.37 -40.73 -5.06
N ALA A 204 -85.41 -41.30 -3.86
CA ALA A 204 -85.06 -42.67 -3.57
C ALA A 204 -85.80 -43.67 -4.47
N SER A 205 -85.07 -44.69 -4.92
CA SER A 205 -85.60 -46.03 -5.10
C SER A 205 -84.49 -47.01 -4.70
N THR A 206 -84.73 -47.66 -3.58
CA THR A 206 -84.04 -48.84 -3.06
C THR A 206 -84.12 -49.97 -4.08
N ALA A 207 -83.01 -50.62 -4.38
CA ALA A 207 -83.01 -52.01 -4.84
C ALA A 207 -81.75 -52.72 -4.33
N PRO A 208 -81.90 -53.90 -3.71
CA PRO A 208 -80.82 -54.65 -3.09
C PRO A 208 -80.10 -55.50 -4.14
N GLY A 209 -78.77 -55.49 -4.10
CA GLY A 209 -77.91 -56.34 -4.94
C GLY A 209 -76.68 -56.70 -4.14
N ARG A 210 -76.89 -57.43 -3.03
CA ARG A 210 -75.82 -58.02 -2.25
C ARG A 210 -75.49 -59.40 -2.85
N ASP A 211 -74.20 -59.68 -2.82
CA ASP A 211 -73.61 -61.03 -2.72
C ASP A 211 -73.30 -61.82 -4.01
N ALA A 212 -72.73 -61.17 -5.04
CA ALA A 212 -71.97 -61.87 -6.09
C ALA A 212 -70.52 -61.36 -6.32
N ASP A 213 -70.22 -60.05 -6.18
CA ASP A 213 -68.85 -59.53 -6.39
C ASP A 213 -68.04 -59.26 -5.10
N ALA A 214 -68.53 -59.72 -3.94
CA ALA A 214 -67.83 -59.54 -2.67
C ALA A 214 -66.41 -60.15 -2.64
N PRO A 215 -66.14 -61.36 -3.20
CA PRO A 215 -64.78 -61.89 -3.26
C PRO A 215 -63.88 -61.11 -4.23
N ASP A 216 -64.39 -60.67 -5.39
CA ASP A 216 -63.60 -59.91 -6.40
C ASP A 216 -63.23 -58.50 -5.92
N ARG A 217 -64.15 -57.81 -5.23
CA ARG A 217 -63.85 -56.53 -4.58
C ARG A 217 -62.81 -56.67 -3.45
N ALA A 218 -62.85 -57.77 -2.71
CA ALA A 218 -61.88 -58.05 -1.65
C ALA A 218 -60.49 -58.38 -2.21
N TRP A 219 -60.40 -59.11 -3.33
CA TRP A 219 -59.13 -59.37 -4.03
C TRP A 219 -58.57 -58.09 -4.65
N ALA A 220 -59.39 -57.28 -5.32
CA ALA A 220 -58.97 -55.98 -5.87
C ALA A 220 -58.52 -54.98 -4.78
N ALA A 221 -59.14 -55.00 -3.60
CA ALA A 221 -58.70 -54.18 -2.46
C ALA A 221 -57.35 -54.63 -1.90
N ARG A 222 -57.13 -55.94 -1.78
CA ARG A 222 -55.83 -56.51 -1.36
C ARG A 222 -54.71 -56.21 -2.36
N ASP A 223 -55.01 -56.26 -3.65
CA ASP A 223 -54.06 -55.95 -4.71
C ASP A 223 -53.66 -54.46 -4.72
N ARG A 224 -54.63 -53.55 -4.57
CA ARG A 224 -54.36 -52.12 -4.40
C ARG A 224 -53.53 -51.81 -3.16
N GLU A 225 -53.78 -52.51 -2.05
CA GLU A 225 -52.99 -52.37 -0.83
C GLU A 225 -51.55 -52.89 -1.02
N ARG A 226 -51.38 -54.01 -1.73
CA ARG A 226 -50.08 -54.55 -2.12
C ARG A 226 -49.32 -53.55 -2.99
N GLU A 227 -49.96 -53.00 -4.02
CA GLU A 227 -49.36 -51.97 -4.87
C GLU A 227 -48.99 -50.71 -4.09
N ARG A 228 -49.84 -50.26 -3.15
CA ARG A 228 -49.52 -49.10 -2.29
C ARG A 228 -48.27 -49.37 -1.46
N ARG A 229 -48.18 -50.54 -0.82
CA ARG A 229 -46.99 -50.94 -0.04
C ARG A 229 -45.75 -51.07 -0.91
N GLU A 230 -45.88 -51.59 -2.13
CA GLU A 230 -44.76 -51.65 -3.08
C GLU A 230 -44.30 -50.25 -3.51
N ARG A 231 -45.22 -49.32 -3.81
CA ARG A 231 -44.89 -47.93 -4.12
C ARG A 231 -44.26 -47.20 -2.94
N GLU A 232 -44.75 -47.44 -1.73
CA GLU A 232 -44.17 -46.87 -0.50
C GLU A 232 -42.77 -47.44 -0.23
N ALA A 233 -42.58 -48.74 -0.40
CA ALA A 233 -41.28 -49.39 -0.28
C ALA A 233 -40.31 -48.91 -1.36
N ALA A 234 -40.75 -48.74 -2.61
CA ALA A 234 -39.94 -48.17 -3.68
C ALA A 234 -39.52 -46.73 -3.37
N ARG A 235 -40.45 -45.88 -2.90
CA ARG A 235 -40.14 -44.52 -2.45
C ARG A 235 -39.18 -44.50 -1.25
N ALA A 236 -39.31 -45.46 -0.33
CA ALA A 236 -38.41 -45.57 0.81
C ALA A 236 -37.00 -45.97 0.38
N ARG A 237 -36.88 -46.92 -0.57
CA ARG A 237 -35.59 -47.31 -1.17
C ARG A 237 -34.95 -46.15 -1.91
N GLU A 238 -35.69 -45.43 -2.74
CA GLU A 238 -35.19 -44.26 -3.46
C GLU A 238 -34.72 -43.16 -2.49
N ARG A 239 -35.47 -42.90 -1.40
CA ARG A 239 -35.01 -41.96 -0.36
C ARG A 239 -33.73 -42.43 0.33
N HIS A 240 -33.60 -43.72 0.61
CA HIS A 240 -32.39 -44.29 1.20
C HIS A 240 -31.19 -44.17 0.25
N GLU A 241 -31.35 -44.54 -1.03
CA GLU A 241 -30.31 -44.41 -2.05
C GLU A 241 -29.87 -42.96 -2.23
N ARG A 242 -30.82 -42.01 -2.27
CA ARG A 242 -30.51 -40.57 -2.29
C ARG A 242 -29.76 -40.13 -1.04
N ALA A 243 -30.13 -40.62 0.14
CA ALA A 243 -29.44 -40.30 1.38
C ALA A 243 -28.00 -40.87 1.40
N VAL A 244 -27.80 -42.11 0.94
CA VAL A 244 -26.48 -42.72 0.81
C VAL A 244 -25.61 -41.94 -0.18
N ALA A 245 -26.16 -41.56 -1.34
CA ALA A 245 -25.45 -40.74 -2.31
C ALA A 245 -25.10 -39.34 -1.75
N ALA A 246 -25.99 -38.74 -0.96
CA ALA A 246 -25.74 -37.46 -0.31
C ALA A 246 -24.63 -37.55 0.75
N VAL A 247 -24.60 -38.61 1.56
CA VAL A 247 -23.52 -38.86 2.53
C VAL A 247 -22.18 -39.04 1.79
N ALA A 248 -22.13 -39.88 0.76
CA ALA A 248 -20.90 -40.08 -0.02
C ALA A 248 -20.42 -38.82 -0.76
N ALA A 249 -21.34 -37.91 -1.13
CA ALA A 249 -20.97 -36.60 -1.66
C ALA A 249 -20.41 -35.70 -0.54
N ALA A 250 -21.06 -35.64 0.61
CA ALA A 250 -20.62 -34.84 1.76
C ALA A 250 -19.25 -35.30 2.31
N GLU A 251 -18.99 -36.62 2.34
CA GLU A 251 -17.69 -37.17 2.75
C GLU A 251 -16.57 -36.77 1.79
N ARG A 252 -16.81 -36.85 0.47
CA ARG A 252 -15.85 -36.37 -0.55
C ARG A 252 -15.63 -34.86 -0.47
N ASP A 253 -16.66 -34.10 -0.12
CA ASP A 253 -16.55 -32.66 0.07
C ASP A 253 -15.71 -32.34 1.31
N LEU A 254 -15.93 -33.07 2.41
CA LEU A 254 -15.15 -32.95 3.64
C LEU A 254 -13.67 -33.30 3.42
N GLU A 255 -13.38 -34.38 2.71
CA GLU A 255 -12.01 -34.78 2.36
C GLU A 255 -11.31 -33.67 1.57
N ARG A 256 -11.93 -33.15 0.49
CA ARG A 256 -11.37 -32.04 -0.29
C ARG A 256 -11.15 -30.77 0.53
N VAL A 257 -12.05 -30.45 1.46
CA VAL A 257 -11.90 -29.27 2.32
C VAL A 257 -10.78 -29.48 3.34
N THR A 258 -10.63 -30.70 3.87
CA THR A 258 -9.57 -31.05 4.81
C THR A 258 -8.19 -30.98 4.13
N GLU A 259 -8.05 -31.55 2.94
CA GLU A 259 -6.80 -31.47 2.15
C GLU A 259 -6.41 -30.01 1.85
N ARG A 260 -7.39 -29.17 1.49
CA ARG A 260 -7.15 -27.74 1.25
C ARG A 260 -6.73 -27.01 2.53
N HIS A 261 -7.33 -27.35 3.66
CA HIS A 261 -6.95 -26.79 4.96
C HIS A 261 -5.52 -27.18 5.32
N ASP A 262 -5.16 -28.44 5.17
CA ASP A 262 -3.82 -28.93 5.54
C ASP A 262 -2.73 -28.38 4.60
N ALA A 263 -3.04 -28.24 3.32
CA ALA A 263 -2.18 -27.55 2.35
C ALA A 263 -2.01 -26.06 2.72
N ALA A 264 -3.09 -25.36 3.09
CA ALA A 264 -3.03 -23.97 3.52
C ALA A 264 -2.23 -23.81 4.83
N ALA A 265 -2.41 -24.70 5.79
CA ALA A 265 -1.67 -24.70 7.05
C ALA A 265 -0.17 -24.99 6.83
N THR A 266 0.18 -25.82 5.85
CA THR A 266 1.59 -26.06 5.47
C THR A 266 2.17 -24.82 4.81
N ALA A 267 1.46 -24.22 3.85
CA ALA A 267 1.88 -23.00 3.18
C ALA A 267 2.06 -21.82 4.16
N GLU A 268 1.22 -21.72 5.20
CA GLU A 268 1.37 -20.72 6.27
C GLU A 268 2.68 -20.91 7.06
N ARG A 269 3.00 -22.15 7.45
CA ARG A 269 4.25 -22.47 8.17
C ARG A 269 5.48 -22.19 7.31
N ASP A 270 5.42 -22.55 6.04
CA ASP A 270 6.51 -22.30 5.08
C ASP A 270 6.70 -20.79 4.87
N ALA A 271 5.60 -20.04 4.72
CA ALA A 271 5.64 -18.58 4.60
C ALA A 271 6.19 -17.90 5.86
N THR A 272 5.83 -18.40 7.05
CA THR A 272 6.37 -17.91 8.33
C THR A 272 7.86 -18.16 8.42
N THR A 273 8.32 -19.37 8.07
CA THR A 273 9.75 -19.72 8.08
C THR A 273 10.52 -18.85 7.09
N ALA A 274 9.99 -18.66 5.88
CA ALA A 274 10.60 -17.79 4.87
C ALA A 274 10.66 -16.32 5.31
N LEU A 275 9.66 -15.84 6.05
CA LEU A 275 9.68 -14.51 6.65
C LEU A 275 10.79 -14.38 7.70
N GLU A 276 10.89 -15.34 8.62
CA GLU A 276 11.96 -15.35 9.64
C GLU A 276 13.37 -15.42 9.03
N ASP A 277 13.55 -16.20 7.96
CA ASP A 277 14.80 -16.27 7.21
C ASP A 277 15.13 -14.91 6.56
N ALA A 278 14.15 -14.28 5.91
CA ALA A 278 14.31 -12.97 5.28
C ALA A 278 14.60 -11.85 6.31
N GLU A 279 13.96 -11.89 7.48
CA GLU A 279 14.24 -10.97 8.59
C GLU A 279 15.67 -11.15 9.13
N ARG A 280 16.13 -12.40 9.27
CA ARG A 280 17.51 -12.72 9.66
C ARG A 280 18.52 -12.22 8.63
N GLU A 281 18.28 -12.42 7.34
CA GLU A 281 19.13 -11.90 6.27
C GLU A 281 19.17 -10.36 6.28
N SER A 282 18.03 -9.72 6.46
CA SER A 282 17.96 -8.25 6.58
C SER A 282 18.74 -7.73 7.78
N ALA A 283 18.63 -8.39 8.94
CA ALA A 283 19.36 -8.00 10.14
C ALA A 283 20.89 -8.15 9.95
N GLN A 284 21.33 -9.21 9.27
CA GLN A 284 22.74 -9.41 8.92
C GLN A 284 23.24 -8.34 7.96
N ALA A 285 22.44 -7.95 6.96
CA ALA A 285 22.80 -6.90 6.02
C ALA A 285 22.98 -5.54 6.72
N TYR A 286 22.05 -5.15 7.60
CA TYR A 286 22.20 -3.92 8.39
C TYR A 286 23.41 -3.95 9.33
N ALA A 287 23.66 -5.08 9.99
CA ALA A 287 24.85 -5.22 10.83
C ALA A 287 26.16 -5.06 10.04
N ALA A 288 26.23 -5.64 8.83
CA ALA A 288 27.37 -5.48 7.94
C ALA A 288 27.54 -4.03 7.45
N GLU A 289 26.44 -3.33 7.16
CA GLU A 289 26.47 -1.90 6.82
C GLU A 289 27.05 -1.07 7.96
N GLU A 290 26.57 -1.27 9.19
CA GLU A 290 27.11 -0.55 10.36
C GLU A 290 28.61 -0.80 10.56
N GLU A 291 29.07 -2.03 10.34
CA GLU A 291 30.49 -2.36 10.41
C GLU A 291 31.30 -1.60 9.35
N LEU A 292 30.81 -1.54 8.11
CA LEU A 292 31.44 -0.79 7.02
C LEU A 292 31.46 0.72 7.31
N VAL A 293 30.40 1.28 7.89
CA VAL A 293 30.36 2.69 8.30
C VAL A 293 31.40 2.98 9.39
N ARG A 294 31.53 2.09 10.40
CA ARG A 294 32.57 2.19 11.43
C ARG A 294 33.97 2.10 10.84
N ALA A 295 34.20 1.17 9.91
CA ALA A 295 35.48 1.02 9.21
C ALA A 295 35.83 2.27 8.39
N LEU A 296 34.87 2.84 7.66
CA LEU A 296 35.06 4.07 6.90
C LEU A 296 35.40 5.27 7.81
N ALA A 297 34.76 5.38 8.96
CA ALA A 297 35.07 6.42 9.94
C ALA A 297 36.51 6.30 10.47
N ASP A 298 36.98 5.08 10.75
CA ASP A 298 38.37 4.84 11.15
C ASP A 298 39.36 5.21 10.03
N VAL A 299 39.09 4.80 8.78
CA VAL A 299 39.91 5.17 7.62
C VAL A 299 39.97 6.69 7.45
N ARG A 300 38.84 7.39 7.57
CA ARG A 300 38.78 8.87 7.50
C ARG A 300 39.61 9.52 8.61
N ARG A 301 39.53 9.00 9.84
CA ARG A 301 40.36 9.48 10.97
C ARG A 301 41.84 9.29 10.70
N ARG A 302 42.26 8.08 10.27
CA ARG A 302 43.68 7.80 9.92
C ARG A 302 44.18 8.71 8.80
N LEU A 303 43.36 8.97 7.79
CA LEU A 303 43.69 9.90 6.71
C LEU A 303 43.84 11.34 7.24
N ALA A 304 42.96 11.79 8.11
CA ALA A 304 43.06 13.12 8.73
C ALA A 304 44.32 13.26 9.58
N GLU A 305 44.66 12.25 10.39
CA GLU A 305 45.90 12.21 11.16
C GLU A 305 47.14 12.23 10.26
N ALA A 306 47.14 11.46 9.17
CA ALA A 306 48.23 11.47 8.19
C ALA A 306 48.39 12.85 7.54
N ARG A 307 47.29 13.49 7.14
CA ARG A 307 47.28 14.85 6.57
C ARG A 307 47.78 15.89 7.58
N ALA A 308 47.40 15.78 8.85
CA ALA A 308 47.86 16.69 9.90
C ALA A 308 49.38 16.56 10.19
N ARG A 309 49.97 15.39 9.89
CA ARG A 309 51.43 15.18 10.03
C ARG A 309 52.24 15.76 8.88
N LEU A 310 51.66 15.90 7.68
CA LEU A 310 52.39 16.37 6.48
C LEU A 310 53.10 17.72 6.68
N PRO A 311 52.47 18.79 7.19
CA PRO A 311 53.14 20.08 7.34
C PRO A 311 54.38 20.04 8.24
N ARG A 312 54.34 19.25 9.32
CA ARG A 312 55.48 19.08 10.23
C ARG A 312 56.63 18.35 9.54
N VAL A 313 56.31 17.32 8.74
CA VAL A 313 57.33 16.60 7.96
C VAL A 313 57.93 17.50 6.89
N ASP A 314 57.11 18.30 6.21
CA ASP A 314 57.57 19.28 5.21
C ASP A 314 58.46 20.35 5.83
N GLU A 315 58.09 20.89 6.99
CA GLU A 315 58.90 21.84 7.75
C GLU A 315 60.25 21.23 8.18
N GLN A 316 60.22 20.00 8.71
CA GLN A 316 61.43 19.26 9.06
C GLN A 316 62.34 19.02 7.84
N LEU A 317 61.75 18.70 6.69
CA LEU A 317 62.47 18.50 5.43
C LEU A 317 63.13 19.80 4.96
N VAL A 318 62.41 20.93 5.01
CA VAL A 318 62.96 22.25 4.66
C VAL A 318 64.09 22.63 5.61
N ALA A 319 63.90 22.47 6.91
CA ALA A 319 64.93 22.77 7.91
C ALA A 319 66.18 21.89 7.71
N ALA A 320 66.01 20.59 7.43
CA ALA A 320 67.11 19.68 7.15
C ALA A 320 67.88 20.09 5.88
N ARG A 321 67.18 20.46 4.80
CA ARG A 321 67.79 20.97 3.56
C ARG A 321 68.59 22.24 3.79
N THR A 322 68.07 23.18 4.58
CA THR A 322 68.79 24.43 4.92
C THR A 322 70.05 24.13 5.72
N ARG A 323 69.98 23.29 6.75
CA ARG A 323 71.16 22.88 7.53
C ARG A 323 72.21 22.17 6.68
N ALA A 324 71.78 21.32 5.73
CA ALA A 324 72.70 20.66 4.80
C ALA A 324 73.45 21.66 3.91
N ARG A 325 72.74 22.66 3.35
CA ARG A 325 73.35 23.73 2.55
C ARG A 325 74.34 24.57 3.35
N GLU A 326 74.02 24.92 4.60
CA GLU A 326 74.93 25.68 5.46
C GLU A 326 76.19 24.86 5.81
N ARG A 327 76.04 23.56 6.11
CA ARG A 327 77.18 22.66 6.30
C ARG A 327 78.07 22.55 5.05
N GLU A 328 77.46 22.45 3.87
CA GLU A 328 78.19 22.43 2.60
C GLU A 328 78.97 23.74 2.36
N LYS A 329 78.36 24.90 2.64
CA LYS A 329 79.06 26.19 2.57
C LYS A 329 80.22 26.26 3.56
N ALA A 330 80.02 25.81 4.80
CA ALA A 330 81.05 25.78 5.83
C ALA A 330 82.22 24.87 5.43
N LEU A 331 81.94 23.68 4.90
CA LEU A 331 82.96 22.77 4.35
C LEU A 331 83.75 23.42 3.21
N ARG A 332 83.08 24.11 2.27
CA ARG A 332 83.76 24.86 1.21
C ARG A 332 84.64 25.99 1.76
N ALA A 333 84.20 26.68 2.81
CA ALA A 333 84.98 27.75 3.44
C ALA A 333 86.23 27.19 4.15
N ALA A 334 86.06 26.13 4.94
CA ALA A 334 87.15 25.42 5.61
C ALA A 334 88.15 24.85 4.60
N GLY A 335 87.67 24.29 3.48
CA GLY A 335 88.54 23.85 2.38
C GLY A 335 89.40 24.98 1.82
N ARG A 336 88.81 26.14 1.52
CA ARG A 336 89.58 27.32 1.06
C ARG A 336 90.61 27.81 2.10
N GLU A 337 90.28 27.73 3.38
CA GLU A 337 91.21 28.12 4.45
C GLU A 337 92.37 27.14 4.57
N LEU A 338 92.08 25.84 4.49
CA LEU A 338 93.08 24.77 4.46
C LEU A 338 94.01 24.92 3.25
N ASP A 339 93.48 25.20 2.06
CA ASP A 339 94.28 25.42 0.86
C ASP A 339 95.23 26.61 1.04
N ARG A 340 94.73 27.74 1.56
CA ARG A 340 95.58 28.92 1.85
C ARG A 340 96.66 28.62 2.86
N ALA A 341 96.33 27.93 3.95
CA ALA A 341 97.28 27.57 5.00
C ALA A 341 98.34 26.60 4.47
N SER A 342 97.93 25.62 3.66
CA SER A 342 98.84 24.67 3.00
C SER A 342 99.80 25.39 2.06
N SER A 343 99.30 26.25 1.16
CA SER A 343 100.16 27.04 0.28
C SER A 343 101.07 28.01 1.04
N ALA A 344 100.63 28.58 2.16
CA ALA A 344 101.48 29.43 3.00
C ALA A 344 102.60 28.63 3.67
N ALA A 345 102.29 27.45 4.18
CA ALA A 345 103.27 26.54 4.76
C ALA A 345 104.28 26.04 3.71
N GLU A 346 103.83 25.71 2.50
CA GLU A 346 104.70 25.36 1.37
C GLU A 346 105.65 26.51 1.01
N ARG A 347 105.13 27.74 0.88
CA ARG A 347 105.96 28.93 0.62
C ARG A 347 106.98 29.16 1.73
N ALA A 348 106.59 29.01 3.00
CA ALA A 348 107.51 29.16 4.13
C ALA A 348 108.63 28.12 4.10
N ARG A 349 108.31 26.85 3.80
CA ARG A 349 109.30 25.78 3.62
C ARG A 349 110.23 26.04 2.43
N ASP A 350 109.70 26.55 1.31
CA ASP A 350 110.52 26.94 0.16
C ASP A 350 111.46 28.09 0.51
N GLN A 351 111.00 29.06 1.29
CA GLN A 351 111.79 30.20 1.74
C GLN A 351 112.89 29.77 2.72
N GLU A 352 112.58 28.87 3.66
CA GLU A 352 113.57 28.22 4.53
C GLU A 352 114.63 27.45 3.70
N ARG A 353 114.20 26.64 2.74
CA ARG A 353 115.11 25.91 1.83
C ARG A 353 116.03 26.85 1.05
N ARG A 354 115.52 27.96 0.53
CA ARG A 354 116.32 28.97 -0.18
C ARG A 354 117.33 29.63 0.75
N ALA A 355 116.90 30.07 1.93
CA ALA A 355 117.78 30.68 2.92
C ALA A 355 118.88 29.69 3.39
N ALA A 356 118.57 28.40 3.49
CA ALA A 356 119.54 27.37 3.81
C ALA A 356 120.55 27.10 2.67
N ALA A 357 120.17 27.29 1.41
CA ALA A 357 121.05 27.13 0.25
C ALA A 357 122.03 28.31 0.06
N ASP A 358 121.70 29.49 0.59
CA ASP A 358 122.55 30.70 0.56
C ASP A 358 123.56 30.77 1.72
N LEU A 359 123.58 29.77 2.61
CA LEU A 359 124.58 29.66 3.66
C LEU A 359 125.86 28.99 3.13
N PRO A 360 127.05 29.57 3.37
CA PRO A 360 128.33 29.18 2.74
C PRO A 360 128.89 27.83 3.19
#